data_AF-A0A945I423-F1
#
_entry.id   AF-A0A945I423-F1
#
_cell.length_a   1.000
_cell.length_b   1.000
_cell.length_c   1.000
_cell.angle_alpha   90.00
_cell.angle_beta   90.00
_cell.angle_gamma   90.00
#
_symmetry.space_group_name_H-M   'P 1'
#
loop_
_entity.id
_entity.type
_entity.pdbx_description
1 polymer ?
#
loop_
_entity_poly.entity_id
_entity_poly.type
_entity_poly.pdbx_seq_one_letter_code
_entity_poly.pdbx_strand_id
1 'polypeptide(L)'
;MQKIYYVDALSGAGKTYAAIGYALNKARSYKKILFVQPSIRLIEQSLRNCEKQLSGLTTQIKLSAIHSENVHSGLVKSKVIEHLNESSDHGEVLFITHETFLQLPYFNRKKEWEVLIDEIPTVDLDLSLNLPDTHRLFTDHLEIFSDHPFWYRLRAGDKTELIKLSENRNRDEVNAVFRNIASKVISNHWDVHVKKDNWQKLLDGDQVKFGCFALLKPNILSGFNKITIMGAMFKKSLLYHLWSNQDVKFKPNQPIKQKVDSRINAHENGNLLTIKYFLEADWSKHKRD
;
A
#
# COMPACT_ATOMS: atom_id res chain seq x y z
N MET A 1 -16.52 10.78 7.47
CA MET A 1 -15.76 9.95 8.44
C MET A 1 -15.67 8.51 7.94
N GLN A 2 -14.47 8.04 7.65
CA GLN A 2 -14.24 6.73 7.01
C GLN A 2 -14.00 5.65 8.08
N LYS A 3 -14.67 4.50 7.96
CA LYS A 3 -14.47 3.35 8.86
C LYS A 3 -13.55 2.34 8.19
N ILE A 4 -12.44 2.01 8.85
CA ILE A 4 -11.49 0.98 8.38
C ILE A 4 -11.40 -0.11 9.44
N TYR A 5 -11.43 -1.36 9.02
CA TYR A 5 -11.22 -2.48 9.92
C TYR A 5 -9.74 -2.85 9.98
N TYR A 6 -9.31 -3.45 11.08
CA TYR A 6 -7.95 -3.94 11.21
C TYR A 6 -7.85 -5.32 11.88
N VAL A 7 -6.74 -6.00 11.63
CA VAL A 7 -6.33 -7.20 12.36
C VAL A 7 -4.90 -6.97 12.85
N ASP A 8 -4.72 -6.96 14.17
CA ASP A 8 -3.43 -6.76 14.82
C ASP A 8 -3.02 -8.06 15.50
N ALA A 9 -1.97 -8.71 14.99
CA ALA A 9 -1.42 -9.93 15.58
C ALA A 9 0.04 -10.10 15.19
N LEU A 10 0.79 -10.85 16.01
CA LEU A 10 2.21 -11.15 15.78
C LEU A 10 2.46 -11.75 14.39
N SER A 11 3.68 -11.57 13.88
CA SER A 11 4.14 -12.28 12.70
C SER A 11 4.08 -13.79 12.94
N GLY A 12 3.64 -14.55 11.94
CA GLY A 12 3.45 -16.01 12.08
C GLY A 12 2.16 -16.44 12.79
N ALA A 13 1.35 -15.52 13.33
CA ALA A 13 0.08 -15.86 14.00
C ALA A 13 -1.03 -16.41 13.07
N GLY A 14 -0.77 -16.56 11.77
CA GLY A 14 -1.76 -17.07 10.81
C GLY A 14 -2.78 -16.05 10.33
N LYS A 15 -2.48 -14.74 10.39
CA LYS A 15 -3.34 -13.66 9.87
C LYS A 15 -3.83 -13.92 8.44
N THR A 16 -2.88 -14.12 7.51
CA THR A 16 -3.17 -14.39 6.10
C THR A 16 -4.01 -15.65 5.92
N TYR A 17 -3.73 -16.73 6.65
CA TYR A 17 -4.52 -17.96 6.59
C TYR A 17 -5.98 -17.74 7.03
N ALA A 18 -6.19 -17.02 8.14
CA ALA A 18 -7.53 -16.67 8.63
C ALA A 18 -8.28 -15.76 7.64
N ALA A 19 -7.57 -14.81 7.04
CA ALA A 19 -8.11 -13.88 6.04
C ALA A 19 -8.50 -14.59 4.73
N ILE A 20 -7.73 -15.57 4.28
CA ILE A 20 -8.10 -16.44 3.13
C ILE A 20 -9.41 -17.16 3.43
N GLY A 21 -9.54 -17.81 4.59
CA GLY A 21 -10.79 -18.48 4.95
C GLY A 21 -11.98 -17.51 5.07
N TYR A 22 -11.75 -16.26 5.50
CA TYR A 22 -12.77 -15.22 5.46
C TYR A 22 -13.15 -14.84 4.01
N ALA A 23 -12.17 -14.61 3.14
CA ALA A 23 -12.37 -14.23 1.75
C ALA A 23 -13.15 -15.30 0.97
N LEU A 24 -12.74 -16.57 1.09
CA LEU A 24 -13.42 -17.69 0.44
C LEU A 24 -14.87 -17.82 0.91
N ASN A 25 -15.11 -17.74 2.23
CA ASN A 25 -16.48 -17.78 2.76
C ASN A 25 -17.35 -16.64 2.23
N LYS A 26 -16.80 -15.43 2.08
CA LYS A 26 -17.52 -14.30 1.49
C LYS A 26 -17.78 -14.49 0.00
N ALA A 27 -16.80 -14.99 -0.74
CA ALA A 27 -16.98 -15.29 -2.16
C ALA A 27 -18.03 -16.38 -2.40
N ARG A 28 -18.11 -17.40 -1.54
CA ARG A 28 -19.22 -18.38 -1.59
C ARG A 28 -20.61 -17.77 -1.39
N SER A 29 -20.68 -16.60 -0.74
CA SER A 29 -21.91 -15.81 -0.59
C SER A 29 -22.04 -14.70 -1.64
N TYR A 30 -21.47 -14.91 -2.84
CA TYR A 30 -21.53 -14.00 -3.98
C TYR A 30 -20.96 -12.59 -3.69
N LYS A 31 -19.93 -12.49 -2.84
CA LYS A 31 -19.20 -11.24 -2.61
C LYS A 31 -17.87 -11.21 -3.36
N LYS A 32 -17.45 -10.02 -3.78
CA LYS A 32 -16.17 -9.79 -4.43
C LYS A 32 -15.14 -9.34 -3.42
N ILE A 33 -13.99 -10.00 -3.39
CA ILE A 33 -12.92 -9.73 -2.45
C ILE A 33 -11.66 -9.34 -3.23
N LEU A 34 -11.12 -8.17 -2.94
CA LEU A 34 -9.81 -7.76 -3.39
C LEU A 34 -8.81 -8.06 -2.29
N PHE A 35 -7.87 -8.95 -2.56
CA PHE A 35 -6.79 -9.30 -1.64
C PHE A 35 -5.49 -8.66 -2.12
N VAL A 36 -5.03 -7.65 -1.40
CA VAL A 36 -3.84 -6.87 -1.72
C VAL A 36 -2.69 -7.33 -0.84
N GLN A 37 -1.57 -7.73 -1.42
CA GLN A 37 -0.42 -8.29 -0.68
C GLN A 37 0.90 -7.61 -1.07
N PRO A 38 1.94 -7.65 -0.23
CA PRO A 38 3.14 -6.85 -0.48
C PRO A 38 4.05 -7.42 -1.58
N SER A 39 3.92 -8.71 -1.94
CA SER A 39 4.76 -9.32 -2.98
C SER A 39 4.05 -10.42 -3.76
N ILE A 40 4.55 -10.68 -4.97
CA ILE A 40 4.09 -11.75 -5.87
C ILE A 40 4.24 -13.12 -5.21
N ARG A 41 5.38 -13.37 -4.56
CA ARG A 41 5.63 -14.62 -3.83
C ARG A 41 4.55 -14.93 -2.80
N LEU A 42 4.05 -13.92 -2.08
CA LEU A 42 2.98 -14.09 -1.09
C LEU A 42 1.61 -14.31 -1.73
N ILE A 43 1.35 -13.67 -2.87
CA ILE A 43 0.16 -13.94 -3.69
C ILE A 43 0.13 -15.40 -4.11
N GLU A 44 1.22 -15.90 -4.69
CA GLU A 44 1.33 -17.30 -5.14
C GLU A 44 1.18 -18.30 -3.99
N GLN A 45 1.74 -17.98 -2.83
CA GLN A 45 1.54 -18.80 -1.63
C GLN A 45 0.08 -18.78 -1.16
N SER A 46 -0.59 -17.62 -1.26
CA SER A 46 -1.98 -17.46 -0.85
C SER A 46 -2.94 -18.18 -1.80
N LEU A 47 -2.67 -18.17 -3.11
CA LEU A 47 -3.41 -18.96 -4.11
C LEU A 47 -3.34 -20.45 -3.80
N ARG A 48 -2.14 -21.00 -3.56
CA ARG A 48 -1.99 -22.41 -3.16
C ARG A 48 -2.74 -22.74 -1.88
N ASN A 49 -2.80 -21.81 -0.93
CA ASN A 49 -3.59 -21.97 0.29
C ASN A 49 -5.09 -21.93 0.02
N CYS A 50 -5.56 -21.10 -0.92
CA CYS A 50 -6.95 -21.09 -1.36
C CYS A 50 -7.33 -22.42 -2.01
N GLU A 51 -6.53 -22.91 -2.95
CA GLU A 51 -6.76 -24.20 -3.63
C GLU A 51 -6.85 -25.36 -2.64
N LYS A 52 -5.95 -25.40 -1.66
CA LYS A 52 -6.02 -26.39 -0.56
C LYS A 52 -7.30 -26.31 0.25
N GLN A 53 -7.78 -25.10 0.57
CA GLN A 53 -9.04 -24.92 1.32
C GLN A 53 -10.28 -25.20 0.47
N LEU A 54 -10.17 -25.13 -0.86
CA LEU A 54 -11.24 -25.44 -1.80
C LEU A 54 -11.26 -26.92 -2.23
N SER A 55 -10.17 -27.67 -2.00
CA SER A 55 -10.09 -29.08 -2.40
C SER A 55 -11.23 -29.87 -1.76
N GLY A 56 -12.07 -30.51 -2.59
CA GLY A 56 -13.22 -31.28 -2.14
C GLY A 56 -14.52 -30.49 -1.97
N LEU A 57 -14.54 -29.19 -2.29
CA LEU A 57 -15.76 -28.39 -2.34
C LEU A 57 -16.28 -28.28 -3.78
N THR A 58 -17.60 -28.36 -3.95
CA THR A 58 -18.27 -28.24 -5.25
C THR A 58 -18.58 -26.80 -5.67
N THR A 59 -18.45 -25.84 -4.74
CA THR A 59 -18.74 -24.43 -5.02
C THR A 59 -17.63 -23.82 -5.88
N GLN A 60 -17.97 -23.39 -7.10
CA GLN A 60 -17.06 -22.63 -7.95
C GLN A 60 -16.92 -21.19 -7.43
N ILE A 61 -15.71 -20.82 -7.03
CA ILE A 61 -15.31 -19.45 -6.72
C ILE A 61 -14.31 -19.04 -7.80
N LYS A 62 -14.51 -17.87 -8.41
CA LYS A 62 -13.50 -17.32 -9.33
C LYS A 62 -12.31 -16.82 -8.51
N LEU A 63 -11.17 -17.49 -8.66
CA LEU A 63 -9.88 -17.04 -8.13
C LEU A 63 -9.07 -16.45 -9.28
N SER A 64 -8.50 -15.27 -9.07
CA SER A 64 -7.65 -14.62 -10.08
C SER A 64 -6.51 -13.89 -9.41
N ALA A 65 -5.34 -13.89 -10.04
CA ALA A 65 -4.21 -13.08 -9.62
C ALA A 65 -3.67 -12.30 -10.81
N ILE A 66 -3.28 -11.05 -10.61
CA ILE A 66 -2.74 -10.20 -11.68
C ILE A 66 -1.49 -9.48 -11.16
N HIS A 67 -0.33 -9.82 -11.74
CA HIS A 67 0.98 -9.27 -11.40
C HIS A 67 1.98 -9.41 -12.56
N SER A 68 3.19 -8.85 -12.41
CA SER A 68 4.17 -8.77 -13.50
C SER A 68 4.80 -10.09 -13.95
N GLU A 69 4.61 -11.18 -13.21
CA GLU A 69 5.06 -12.52 -13.60
C GLU A 69 4.03 -13.28 -14.45
N ASN A 70 2.74 -12.93 -14.36
CA ASN A 70 1.68 -13.57 -15.15
C ASN A 70 1.08 -12.66 -16.23
N VAL A 71 1.38 -11.37 -16.17
CA VAL A 71 1.04 -10.35 -17.17
C VAL A 71 2.30 -9.55 -17.46
N HIS A 72 2.52 -9.20 -18.72
CA HIS A 72 3.62 -8.32 -19.11
C HIS A 72 3.65 -7.07 -18.21
N SER A 73 4.80 -6.74 -17.62
CA SER A 73 4.90 -5.73 -16.54
C SER A 73 4.27 -4.37 -16.86
N GLY A 74 4.37 -3.92 -18.12
CA GLY A 74 3.74 -2.68 -18.60
C GLY A 74 2.20 -2.71 -18.71
N LEU A 75 1.57 -3.88 -18.59
CA LEU A 75 0.13 -4.11 -18.81
C LEU A 75 -0.63 -4.54 -17.54
N VAL A 76 0.05 -4.68 -16.40
CA VAL A 76 -0.57 -5.15 -15.15
C VAL A 76 -1.78 -4.27 -14.79
N LYS A 77 -1.62 -2.94 -14.81
CA LYS A 77 -2.70 -2.00 -14.49
C LYS A 77 -3.89 -2.11 -15.45
N SER A 78 -3.63 -2.19 -16.76
CA SER A 78 -4.70 -2.32 -17.75
C SER A 78 -5.45 -3.64 -17.61
N LYS A 79 -4.74 -4.73 -17.31
CA LYS A 79 -5.37 -6.04 -17.07
C LYS A 79 -6.21 -6.09 -15.81
N VAL A 80 -5.80 -5.41 -14.73
CA VAL A 80 -6.65 -5.23 -13.55
C VAL A 80 -7.92 -4.46 -13.93
N ILE A 81 -7.80 -3.36 -14.66
CA ILE A 81 -8.96 -2.56 -15.09
C ILE A 81 -9.91 -3.37 -15.96
N GLU A 82 -9.39 -4.13 -16.92
CA GLU A 82 -10.15 -5.07 -17.77
C GLU A 82 -10.91 -6.08 -16.92
N HIS A 83 -10.23 -6.76 -15.97
CA HIS A 83 -10.87 -7.69 -15.04
C HIS A 83 -12.00 -7.04 -14.24
N LEU A 84 -11.79 -5.83 -13.71
CA LEU A 84 -12.80 -5.11 -12.93
C LEU A 84 -14.02 -4.75 -13.78
N ASN A 85 -13.81 -4.41 -15.06
CA ASN A 85 -14.89 -4.10 -16.00
C ASN A 85 -15.68 -5.35 -16.41
N GLU A 86 -15.00 -6.48 -16.59
CA GLU A 86 -15.61 -7.76 -16.97
C GLU A 86 -16.16 -8.56 -15.78
N SER A 87 -15.93 -8.11 -14.53
CA SER A 87 -16.41 -8.84 -13.35
C SER A 87 -17.93 -9.02 -13.38
N SER A 88 -18.36 -10.28 -13.32
CA SER A 88 -19.77 -10.70 -13.27
C SER A 88 -20.34 -10.55 -11.86
N ASP A 89 -21.60 -10.92 -11.64
CA ASP A 89 -22.26 -10.87 -10.32
C ASP A 89 -21.93 -12.08 -9.42
N HIS A 90 -21.01 -12.95 -9.85
CA HIS A 90 -20.56 -14.07 -9.04
C HIS A 90 -19.52 -13.66 -7.98
N GLY A 91 -19.38 -14.50 -6.96
CA GLY A 91 -18.36 -14.30 -5.94
C GLY A 91 -16.96 -14.59 -6.48
N GLU A 92 -16.04 -13.68 -6.22
CA GLU A 92 -14.66 -13.77 -6.70
C GLU A 92 -13.65 -13.28 -5.67
N VAL A 93 -12.43 -13.79 -5.78
CA VAL A 93 -11.27 -13.28 -5.05
C VAL A 93 -10.19 -12.90 -6.06
N LEU A 94 -9.87 -11.61 -6.13
CA LEU A 94 -8.80 -11.06 -6.96
C LEU A 94 -7.59 -10.73 -6.10
N PHE A 95 -6.44 -11.28 -6.46
CA PHE A 95 -5.15 -11.00 -5.83
C PHE A 95 -4.34 -10.01 -6.67
N ILE A 96 -3.84 -8.95 -6.04
CA ILE A 96 -2.91 -7.98 -6.64
C ILE A 96 -1.87 -7.52 -5.61
N THR A 97 -0.79 -6.91 -6.08
CA THR A 97 0.23 -6.36 -5.17
C THR A 97 -0.18 -5.00 -4.59
N HIS A 98 0.42 -4.60 -3.46
CA HIS A 98 0.33 -3.24 -2.91
C HIS A 98 0.66 -2.21 -3.97
N GLU A 99 1.76 -2.41 -4.68
CA GLU A 99 2.21 -1.52 -5.73
C GLU A 99 1.14 -1.33 -6.81
N THR A 100 0.61 -2.43 -7.36
CA THR A 100 -0.44 -2.38 -8.39
C THR A 100 -1.64 -1.60 -7.89
N PHE A 101 -2.13 -1.90 -6.67
CA PHE A 101 -3.28 -1.23 -6.08
C PHE A 101 -3.08 0.28 -5.93
N LEU A 102 -1.92 0.69 -5.40
CA LEU A 102 -1.59 2.11 -5.17
C LEU A 102 -1.41 2.91 -6.47
N GLN A 103 -1.12 2.23 -7.58
CA GLN A 103 -0.92 2.84 -8.89
C GLN A 103 -2.14 2.76 -9.81
N LEU A 104 -3.25 2.15 -9.39
CA LEU A 104 -4.48 2.11 -10.20
C LEU A 104 -5.02 3.53 -10.40
N PRO A 105 -5.30 3.94 -11.66
CA PRO A 105 -5.85 5.28 -11.93
C PRO A 105 -7.29 5.41 -11.44
N TYR A 106 -8.05 4.30 -11.45
CA TYR A 106 -9.38 4.19 -10.90
C TYR A 106 -9.69 2.73 -10.57
N PHE A 107 -10.79 2.51 -9.86
CA PHE A 107 -11.30 1.19 -9.54
C PHE A 107 -12.79 1.14 -9.82
N ASN A 108 -13.22 0.32 -10.78
CA ASN A 108 -14.62 0.25 -11.17
C ASN A 108 -15.46 -0.45 -10.09
N ARG A 109 -16.70 0.00 -9.87
CA ARG A 109 -17.67 -0.62 -8.95
C ARG A 109 -17.14 -0.87 -7.52
N LYS A 110 -16.35 0.05 -6.94
CA LYS A 110 -15.76 -0.10 -5.58
C LYS A 110 -16.72 -0.63 -4.52
N LYS A 111 -17.99 -0.20 -4.55
CA LYS A 111 -19.03 -0.59 -3.59
C LYS A 111 -19.39 -2.08 -3.60
N GLU A 112 -19.02 -2.82 -4.64
CA GLU A 112 -19.22 -4.29 -4.71
C GLU A 112 -18.09 -5.07 -4.04
N TRP A 113 -16.96 -4.41 -3.78
CA TRP A 113 -15.72 -5.05 -3.34
C TRP A 113 -15.44 -4.81 -1.86
N GLU A 114 -15.14 -5.88 -1.13
CA GLU A 114 -14.41 -5.79 0.14
C GLU A 114 -12.90 -5.89 -0.14
N VAL A 115 -12.11 -5.06 0.52
CA VAL A 115 -10.65 -5.02 0.37
C VAL A 115 -9.99 -5.56 1.63
N LEU A 116 -9.11 -6.55 1.45
CA LEU A 116 -8.20 -7.07 2.47
C LEU A 116 -6.77 -6.68 2.07
N ILE A 117 -6.13 -5.84 2.87
CA ILE A 117 -4.74 -5.45 2.70
C ILE A 117 -3.91 -6.25 3.71
N ASP A 118 -3.03 -7.11 3.20
CA ASP A 118 -2.11 -7.91 4.01
C ASP A 118 -0.81 -7.16 4.23
N GLU A 119 -0.35 -7.13 5.46
CA GLU A 119 0.68 -6.19 5.92
C GLU A 119 0.29 -4.71 5.75
N ILE A 120 0.90 -3.86 6.57
CA ILE A 120 0.60 -2.43 6.56
C ILE A 120 1.30 -1.82 5.35
N PRO A 121 0.57 -1.18 4.42
CA PRO A 121 1.21 -0.55 3.27
C PRO A 121 2.05 0.63 3.72
N THR A 122 3.12 0.90 2.99
CA THR A 122 3.94 2.11 3.18
C THR A 122 3.09 3.34 2.90
N VAL A 123 2.96 4.22 3.91
CA VAL A 123 2.15 5.44 3.84
C VAL A 123 2.98 6.71 3.66
N ASP A 124 4.29 6.61 3.78
CA ASP A 124 5.24 7.70 3.65
C ASP A 124 6.33 7.33 2.65
N LEU A 125 6.72 8.28 1.80
CA LEU A 125 7.79 8.11 0.83
C LEU A 125 8.75 9.28 0.93
N ASP A 126 10.04 8.98 1.00
CA ASP A 126 11.10 9.96 0.73
C ASP A 126 11.33 10.02 -0.79
N LEU A 127 11.21 11.21 -1.34
CA LEU A 127 11.36 11.53 -2.75
C LEU A 127 12.46 12.57 -2.88
N SER A 128 13.71 12.11 -2.81
CA SER A 128 14.90 12.94 -2.89
C SER A 128 15.61 12.78 -4.23
N LEU A 129 15.82 13.90 -4.92
CA LEU A 129 16.50 13.98 -6.21
C LEU A 129 17.68 14.95 -6.13
N ASN A 130 18.81 14.59 -6.74
CA ASN A 130 19.97 15.47 -6.85
C ASN A 130 19.90 16.22 -8.19
N LEU A 131 19.29 17.40 -8.20
CA LEU A 131 18.99 18.17 -9.41
C LEU A 131 19.34 19.65 -9.25
N PRO A 132 20.61 19.99 -8.96
CA PRO A 132 20.99 21.39 -8.72
C PRO A 132 20.76 22.28 -9.95
N ASP A 133 20.95 21.76 -11.16
CA ASP A 133 20.88 22.57 -12.39
C ASP A 133 19.56 22.41 -13.15
N THR A 134 18.90 21.26 -13.01
CA THR A 134 17.75 20.85 -13.84
C THR A 134 16.43 20.75 -13.08
N HIS A 135 16.37 21.18 -11.81
CA HIS A 135 15.14 21.13 -11.02
C HIS A 135 13.97 21.89 -11.66
N ARG A 136 14.24 22.94 -12.44
CA ARG A 136 13.23 23.75 -13.14
C ARG A 136 12.35 22.94 -14.10
N LEU A 137 12.89 21.87 -14.68
CA LEU A 137 12.12 20.92 -15.51
C LEU A 137 10.92 20.29 -14.77
N PHE A 138 10.92 20.36 -13.44
CA PHE A 138 9.83 19.89 -12.60
C PHE A 138 9.20 21.02 -11.78
N THR A 139 10.04 21.82 -11.11
CA THR A 139 9.58 22.85 -10.17
C THR A 139 8.75 23.96 -10.82
N ASP A 140 8.97 24.28 -12.10
CA ASP A 140 8.22 25.31 -12.83
C ASP A 140 6.75 24.89 -13.08
N HIS A 141 6.45 23.58 -12.98
CA HIS A 141 5.10 23.03 -13.17
C HIS A 141 4.35 22.82 -11.84
N LEU A 142 4.93 23.23 -10.71
CA LEU A 142 4.36 23.05 -9.37
C LEU A 142 3.72 24.33 -8.84
N GLU A 143 2.63 24.13 -8.11
CA GLU A 143 2.07 25.14 -7.20
C GLU A 143 2.42 24.79 -5.75
N ILE A 144 2.72 25.82 -4.96
CA ILE A 144 3.01 25.69 -3.53
C ILE A 144 1.87 26.25 -2.69
N PHE A 145 1.54 25.52 -1.62
CA PHE A 145 0.58 25.95 -0.61
C PHE A 145 1.29 26.06 0.74
N SER A 146 1.20 27.23 1.38
CA SER A 146 1.84 27.53 2.66
C SER A 146 0.88 27.38 3.84
N ASP A 147 0.34 26.18 4.02
CA ASP A 147 -0.62 25.85 5.08
C ASP A 147 0.04 25.35 6.38
N HIS A 148 1.37 25.29 6.41
CA HIS A 148 2.15 24.87 7.58
C HIS A 148 3.35 25.82 7.81
N PRO A 149 3.82 26.04 9.05
CA PRO A 149 4.94 26.95 9.33
C PRO A 149 6.24 26.56 8.61
N PHE A 150 6.60 25.27 8.63
CA PHE A 150 7.90 24.78 8.15
C PHE A 150 7.88 24.08 6.78
N TRP A 151 6.68 23.81 6.24
CA TRP A 151 6.52 22.96 5.05
C TRP A 151 5.63 23.66 4.04
N TYR A 152 5.98 23.54 2.76
CA TYR A 152 5.05 23.76 1.66
C TYR A 152 4.41 22.44 1.27
N ARG A 153 3.14 22.48 0.88
CA ARG A 153 2.47 21.39 0.18
C ARG A 153 2.53 21.66 -1.32
N LEU A 154 2.95 20.66 -2.09
CA LEU A 154 3.06 20.72 -3.54
C LEU A 154 1.78 20.23 -4.22
N ARG A 155 1.37 20.94 -5.27
CA ARG A 155 0.26 20.61 -6.16
C ARG A 155 0.67 20.81 -7.61
N ALA A 156 -0.12 20.24 -8.51
CA ALA A 156 0.07 20.43 -9.94
C ALA A 156 -0.38 21.83 -10.35
N GLY A 157 0.55 22.69 -10.75
CA GLY A 157 0.25 23.95 -11.42
C GLY A 157 -0.03 23.72 -12.90
N ASP A 158 0.93 23.14 -13.61
CA ASP A 158 0.71 22.60 -14.94
C ASP A 158 0.48 21.09 -14.88
N LYS A 159 -0.80 20.71 -14.73
CA LYS A 159 -1.19 19.30 -14.67
C LYS A 159 -0.88 18.53 -15.96
N THR A 160 -0.88 19.19 -17.12
CA THR A 160 -0.65 18.54 -18.41
C THR A 160 0.81 18.11 -18.53
N GLU A 161 1.75 19.00 -18.21
CA GLU A 161 3.18 18.68 -18.23
C GLU A 161 3.54 17.65 -17.15
N LEU A 162 2.98 17.75 -15.95
CA LEU A 162 3.21 16.74 -14.91
C LEU A 162 2.66 15.36 -15.27
N ILE A 163 1.54 15.28 -16.00
CA ILE A 163 1.05 14.01 -16.55
C ILE A 163 2.05 13.46 -17.58
N LYS A 164 2.57 14.30 -18.50
CA LYS A 164 3.58 13.87 -19.48
C LYS A 164 4.83 13.32 -18.79
N LEU A 165 5.35 14.02 -17.78
CA LEU A 165 6.49 13.57 -16.97
C LEU A 165 6.19 12.26 -16.23
N SER A 166 5.00 12.13 -15.63
CA SER A 166 4.58 10.92 -14.91
C SER A 166 4.36 9.71 -15.82
N GLU A 167 3.86 9.91 -17.03
CA GLU A 167 3.63 8.82 -17.97
C GLU A 167 4.93 8.40 -18.67
N ASN A 168 5.77 9.39 -18.99
CA ASN A 168 7.03 9.24 -19.73
C ASN A 168 6.88 8.29 -20.93
N ARG A 169 5.90 8.56 -21.80
CA ARG A 169 5.50 7.66 -22.90
C ARG A 169 6.65 7.32 -23.85
N ASN A 170 7.53 8.28 -24.10
CA ASN A 170 8.68 8.15 -24.99
C ASN A 170 9.91 7.54 -24.29
N ARG A 171 9.82 7.20 -23.00
CA ARG A 171 10.91 6.62 -22.19
C ARG A 171 12.17 7.50 -22.18
N ASP A 172 11.98 8.80 -22.11
CA ASP A 172 13.06 9.76 -21.98
C ASP A 172 13.75 9.58 -20.61
N GLU A 173 15.09 9.56 -20.61
CA GLU A 173 15.88 9.26 -19.42
C GLU A 173 15.77 10.35 -18.35
N VAL A 174 15.70 11.62 -18.75
CA VAL A 174 15.56 12.76 -17.83
C VAL A 174 14.16 12.73 -17.20
N ASN A 175 13.12 12.52 -18.01
CA ASN A 175 11.75 12.40 -17.51
C ASN A 175 11.56 11.19 -16.59
N ALA A 176 12.34 10.11 -16.79
CA ALA A 176 12.29 8.94 -15.92
C ALA A 176 12.64 9.28 -14.46
N VAL A 177 13.54 10.25 -14.23
CA VAL A 177 13.91 10.73 -12.90
C VAL A 177 12.73 11.39 -12.18
N PHE A 178 11.93 12.19 -12.91
CA PHE A 178 10.78 12.91 -12.36
C PHE A 178 9.52 12.07 -12.23
N ARG A 179 9.47 10.93 -12.93
CA ARG A 179 8.28 10.10 -13.05
C ARG A 179 7.60 9.78 -11.71
N ASN A 180 8.39 9.35 -10.73
CA ASN A 180 7.85 8.93 -9.44
C ASN A 180 7.22 10.12 -8.69
N ILE A 181 7.95 11.23 -8.55
CA ILE A 181 7.46 12.42 -7.82
C ILE A 181 6.29 13.09 -8.55
N ALA A 182 6.34 13.20 -9.88
CA ALA A 182 5.24 13.72 -10.69
C ALA A 182 3.96 12.91 -10.47
N SER A 183 4.07 11.57 -10.45
CA SER A 183 2.91 10.69 -10.20
C SER A 183 2.25 10.91 -8.84
N LYS A 184 3.02 11.33 -7.82
CA LYS A 184 2.48 11.61 -6.48
C LYS A 184 1.85 12.99 -6.42
N VAL A 185 2.46 14.00 -7.03
CA VAL A 185 1.92 15.37 -7.07
C VAL A 185 0.57 15.42 -7.79
N ILE A 186 0.42 14.71 -8.92
CA ILE A 186 -0.85 14.69 -9.67
C ILE A 186 -1.94 13.83 -9.01
N SER A 187 -1.57 12.97 -8.06
CA SER A 187 -2.49 12.02 -7.44
C SER A 187 -3.29 12.67 -6.32
N ASN A 188 -4.61 12.51 -6.37
CA ASN A 188 -5.50 12.91 -5.29
C ASN A 188 -5.33 12.07 -4.01
N HIS A 189 -4.51 11.02 -4.04
CA HIS A 189 -4.26 10.12 -2.91
C HIS A 189 -2.99 10.46 -2.14
N TRP A 190 -2.13 11.33 -2.66
CA TRP A 190 -0.90 11.72 -1.98
C TRP A 190 -0.93 13.21 -1.62
N ASP A 191 -0.34 13.55 -0.48
CA ASP A 191 0.09 14.90 -0.17
C ASP A 191 1.60 14.94 -0.20
N VAL A 192 2.16 15.76 -1.09
CA VAL A 192 3.61 15.90 -1.27
C VAL A 192 4.03 17.20 -0.61
N HIS A 193 5.10 17.15 0.18
CA HIS A 193 5.57 18.26 0.99
C HIS A 193 7.07 18.47 0.81
N VAL A 194 7.50 19.73 0.90
CA VAL A 194 8.90 20.16 0.83
C VAL A 194 9.18 21.17 1.95
N LYS A 195 10.39 21.14 2.55
CA LYS A 195 10.76 22.13 3.57
C LYS A 195 10.85 23.50 2.91
N LYS A 196 10.32 24.54 3.55
CA LYS A 196 10.35 25.92 3.00
C LYS A 196 11.78 26.37 2.74
N ASP A 197 12.68 26.17 3.71
CA ASP A 197 14.08 26.56 3.57
C ASP A 197 14.78 25.81 2.44
N ASN A 198 14.49 24.51 2.27
CA ASN A 198 15.09 23.72 1.19
C ASN A 198 14.57 24.14 -0.19
N TRP A 199 13.28 24.46 -0.28
CA TRP A 199 12.67 24.98 -1.50
C TRP A 199 13.26 26.32 -1.90
N GLN A 200 13.41 27.25 -0.97
CA GLN A 200 13.98 28.57 -1.24
C GLN A 200 15.44 28.45 -1.73
N LYS A 201 16.28 27.70 -1.00
CA LYS A 201 17.67 27.44 -1.39
C LYS A 201 17.78 26.84 -2.80
N LEU A 202 16.91 25.89 -3.13
CA LEU A 202 16.88 25.30 -4.47
C LEU A 202 16.58 26.35 -5.55
N LEU A 203 15.62 27.25 -5.31
CA LEU A 203 15.28 28.32 -6.26
C LEU A 203 16.37 29.38 -6.40
N ASP A 204 17.09 29.66 -5.30
CA ASP A 204 18.20 30.61 -5.26
C ASP A 204 19.46 30.08 -5.97
N GLY A 205 19.45 28.82 -6.43
CA GLY A 205 20.57 28.18 -7.13
C GLY A 205 21.62 27.58 -6.20
N ASP A 206 21.31 27.43 -4.90
CA ASP A 206 22.17 26.68 -4.01
C ASP A 206 22.23 25.21 -4.47
N GLN A 207 23.41 24.60 -4.31
CA GLN A 207 23.67 23.20 -4.67
C GLN A 207 23.04 22.24 -3.62
N VAL A 208 21.73 22.37 -3.40
CA VAL A 208 20.95 21.55 -2.48
C VAL A 208 20.16 20.48 -3.23
N LYS A 209 19.90 19.36 -2.56
CA LYS A 209 19.03 18.32 -3.12
C LYS A 209 17.58 18.76 -3.08
N PHE A 210 16.84 18.40 -4.13
CA PHE A 210 15.38 18.52 -4.10
C PHE A 210 14.81 17.34 -3.30
N GLY A 211 14.50 17.58 -2.03
CA GLY A 211 13.96 16.57 -1.11
C GLY A 211 12.50 16.85 -0.77
N CYS A 212 11.62 15.90 -1.10
CA CYS A 212 10.22 15.93 -0.70
C CYS A 212 9.86 14.68 0.11
N PHE A 213 8.81 14.79 0.92
CA PHE A 213 8.13 13.62 1.46
C PHE A 213 6.71 13.55 0.91
N ALA A 214 6.19 12.35 0.68
CA ALA A 214 4.81 12.14 0.27
C ALA A 214 4.07 11.29 1.31
N LEU A 215 2.87 11.72 1.69
CA LEU A 215 1.99 11.02 2.62
C LEU A 215 0.75 10.49 1.89
N LEU A 216 0.45 9.21 2.06
CA LEU A 216 -0.73 8.55 1.52
C LEU A 216 -1.96 8.93 2.36
N LYS A 217 -3.01 9.40 1.68
CA LYS A 217 -4.30 9.71 2.27
C LYS A 217 -5.22 8.48 2.33
N PRO A 218 -6.10 8.39 3.33
CA PRO A 218 -7.07 7.30 3.47
C PRO A 218 -8.13 7.29 2.35
N ASN A 219 -8.29 8.41 1.62
CA ASN A 219 -9.26 8.53 0.52
C ASN A 219 -9.01 7.54 -0.63
N ILE A 220 -7.81 6.97 -0.75
CA ILE A 220 -7.54 5.87 -1.71
C ILE A 220 -8.47 4.67 -1.48
N LEU A 221 -8.83 4.42 -0.22
CA LEU A 221 -9.73 3.36 0.21
C LEU A 221 -11.20 3.80 0.27
N SER A 222 -11.51 5.04 -0.12
CA SER A 222 -12.91 5.50 -0.14
C SER A 222 -13.72 4.81 -1.22
N GLY A 223 -14.99 4.51 -0.89
CA GLY A 223 -15.98 3.93 -1.81
C GLY A 223 -16.07 2.40 -1.80
N PHE A 224 -15.14 1.70 -1.15
CA PHE A 224 -15.22 0.24 -0.99
C PHE A 224 -16.27 -0.17 0.03
N ASN A 225 -16.86 -1.36 -0.14
CA ASN A 225 -17.90 -1.90 0.76
C ASN A 225 -17.37 -2.07 2.21
N LYS A 226 -16.18 -2.67 2.31
CA LYS A 226 -15.50 -2.90 3.58
C LYS A 226 -13.99 -2.93 3.32
N ILE A 227 -13.22 -2.33 4.22
CA ILE A 227 -11.76 -2.31 4.14
C ILE A 227 -11.20 -2.94 5.40
N THR A 228 -10.28 -3.88 5.26
CA THR A 228 -9.52 -4.45 6.39
C THR A 228 -8.03 -4.35 6.10
N ILE A 229 -7.27 -3.78 7.03
CA ILE A 229 -5.80 -3.75 6.97
C ILE A 229 -5.24 -4.67 8.05
N MET A 230 -4.37 -5.57 7.66
CA MET A 230 -3.79 -6.57 8.56
C MET A 230 -2.31 -6.26 8.75
N GLY A 231 -1.81 -6.46 9.96
CA GLY A 231 -0.40 -6.21 10.22
C GLY A 231 -0.01 -6.60 11.63
N ALA A 232 1.30 -6.71 11.86
CA ALA A 232 1.82 -6.76 13.21
C ALA A 232 1.92 -5.35 13.79
N MET A 233 1.62 -5.19 15.09
CA MET A 233 1.72 -3.93 15.81
C MET A 233 0.94 -2.80 15.12
N PHE A 234 -0.25 -3.11 14.59
CA PHE A 234 -1.03 -2.20 13.75
C PHE A 234 -1.24 -0.84 14.40
N LYS A 235 -1.59 -0.82 15.70
CA LYS A 235 -1.83 0.43 16.45
C LYS A 235 -0.58 1.27 16.72
N LYS A 236 0.62 0.72 16.53
CA LYS A 236 1.90 1.42 16.65
C LYS A 236 2.47 1.84 15.30
N SER A 237 1.78 1.53 14.21
CA SER A 237 2.23 1.87 12.86
C SER A 237 2.02 3.35 12.55
N LEU A 238 2.86 3.90 11.66
CA LEU A 238 2.70 5.26 11.16
C LEU A 238 1.33 5.47 10.50
N LEU A 239 0.85 4.49 9.72
CA LEU A 239 -0.48 4.52 9.10
C LEU A 239 -1.58 4.77 10.14
N TYR A 240 -1.55 4.03 11.26
CA TYR A 240 -2.57 4.17 12.31
C TYR A 240 -2.56 5.58 12.90
N HIS A 241 -1.39 6.10 13.27
CA HIS A 241 -1.27 7.43 13.85
C HIS A 241 -1.68 8.53 12.86
N LEU A 242 -1.20 8.45 11.63
CA LEU A 242 -1.43 9.46 10.60
C LEU A 242 -2.90 9.51 10.20
N TRP A 243 -3.53 8.36 9.95
CA TRP A 243 -4.92 8.30 9.50
C TRP A 243 -5.93 8.51 10.63
N SER A 244 -5.58 8.18 11.89
CA SER A 244 -6.44 8.53 13.03
C SER A 244 -6.61 10.04 13.19
N ASN A 245 -5.58 10.82 12.83
CA ASN A 245 -5.63 12.29 12.77
C ASN A 245 -6.34 12.83 11.51
N GLN A 246 -6.80 11.96 10.61
CA GLN A 246 -7.53 12.30 9.38
C GLN A 246 -8.96 11.71 9.39
N ASP A 247 -9.59 11.69 10.56
CA ASP A 247 -10.97 11.23 10.77
C ASP A 247 -11.26 9.77 10.36
N VAL A 248 -10.23 8.90 10.36
CA VAL A 248 -10.42 7.46 10.18
C VAL A 248 -10.74 6.80 11.51
N LYS A 249 -11.87 6.07 11.55
CA LYS A 249 -12.22 5.22 12.69
C LYS A 249 -11.83 3.77 12.44
N PHE A 250 -10.75 3.36 13.12
CA PHE A 250 -10.29 1.98 13.11
C PHE A 250 -11.11 1.08 14.04
N LYS A 251 -11.55 -0.09 13.55
CA LYS A 251 -12.22 -1.13 14.36
C LYS A 251 -11.66 -2.53 14.10
N PRO A 252 -11.59 -3.43 15.08
CA PRO A 252 -11.15 -4.80 14.81
C PRO A 252 -12.09 -5.52 13.83
N ASN A 253 -11.54 -6.27 12.87
CA ASN A 253 -12.32 -7.22 12.07
C ASN A 253 -12.52 -8.51 12.87
N GLN A 254 -13.61 -8.57 13.64
CA GLN A 254 -13.86 -9.65 14.60
C GLN A 254 -13.82 -11.06 13.99
N PRO A 255 -14.46 -11.34 12.83
CA PRO A 255 -14.38 -12.67 12.21
C PRO A 255 -12.96 -13.17 11.92
N ILE A 256 -12.06 -12.29 11.48
CA ILE A 256 -10.66 -12.68 11.22
C ILE A 256 -9.89 -12.75 12.54
N LYS A 257 -10.06 -11.76 13.41
CA LYS A 257 -9.38 -11.68 14.71
C LYS A 257 -9.66 -12.92 15.56
N GLN A 258 -10.91 -13.35 15.68
CA GLN A 258 -11.29 -14.54 16.47
C GLN A 258 -10.58 -15.81 15.98
N LYS A 259 -10.48 -16.00 14.65
CA LYS A 259 -9.74 -17.13 14.06
C LYS A 259 -8.24 -17.07 14.33
N VAL A 260 -7.66 -15.87 14.37
CA VAL A 260 -6.25 -15.69 14.71
C VAL A 260 -6.02 -15.99 16.19
N ASP A 261 -6.83 -15.41 17.08
CA ASP A 261 -6.73 -15.59 18.53
C ASP A 261 -6.89 -17.07 18.93
N SER A 262 -7.81 -17.81 18.30
CA SER A 262 -7.99 -19.24 18.56
C SER A 262 -6.75 -20.07 18.21
N ARG A 263 -5.94 -19.61 17.25
CA ARG A 263 -4.70 -20.28 16.84
C ARG A 263 -3.53 -19.96 17.77
N ILE A 264 -3.44 -18.70 18.22
CA ILE A 264 -2.37 -18.25 19.12
C ILE A 264 -2.43 -18.98 20.46
N ASN A 265 -3.63 -19.23 20.99
CA ASN A 265 -3.82 -19.89 22.27
C ASN A 265 -3.48 -21.40 22.25
N ALA A 266 -3.05 -21.96 21.11
CA ALA A 266 -2.79 -23.38 20.91
C ALA A 266 -1.32 -23.69 20.51
N HIS A 267 -0.36 -22.81 20.79
CA HIS A 267 1.04 -23.03 20.42
C HIS A 267 1.73 -24.08 21.30
N GLU A 268 1.79 -25.34 20.85
CA GLU A 268 2.51 -26.44 21.52
C GLU A 268 4.01 -26.51 21.18
N ASN A 269 4.45 -25.79 20.14
CA ASN A 269 5.79 -25.96 19.55
C ASN A 269 6.88 -25.02 20.12
N GLY A 270 6.61 -24.30 21.21
CA GLY A 270 7.58 -23.36 21.80
C GLY A 270 8.88 -24.04 22.25
N ASN A 271 8.80 -25.31 22.60
CA ASN A 271 9.93 -26.19 22.93
C ASN A 271 10.85 -26.50 21.73
N LEU A 272 10.43 -26.26 20.49
CA LEU A 272 11.24 -26.49 19.28
C LEU A 272 12.21 -25.33 18.98
N LEU A 273 12.10 -24.21 19.70
CA LEU A 273 12.92 -23.02 19.49
C LEU A 273 13.77 -22.72 20.73
N THR A 274 15.09 -22.79 20.60
CA THR A 274 16.02 -22.26 21.60
C THR A 274 16.54 -20.92 21.11
N ILE A 275 16.09 -19.82 21.72
CA ILE A 275 16.65 -18.48 21.49
C ILE A 275 17.86 -18.33 22.41
N LYS A 276 19.07 -18.37 21.84
CA LYS A 276 20.30 -18.06 22.56
C LYS A 276 20.68 -16.62 22.29
N TYR A 277 20.87 -15.84 23.35
CA TYR A 277 21.43 -14.50 23.25
C TYR A 277 22.94 -14.63 23.25
N PHE A 278 23.60 -14.01 22.26
CA PHE A 278 25.06 -14.06 22.14
C PHE A 278 25.76 -13.18 23.20
N LEU A 279 25.02 -12.25 23.82
CA LEU A 279 25.51 -11.32 24.83
C LEU A 279 24.41 -11.09 25.88
N GLU A 280 24.77 -11.09 27.16
CA GLU A 280 23.85 -10.86 28.29
C GLU A 280 23.75 -9.38 28.70
N ALA A 281 24.44 -8.46 28.02
CA ALA A 281 24.56 -7.06 28.43
C ALA A 281 24.26 -6.05 27.31
N ASP A 282 23.77 -4.86 27.73
CA ASP A 282 23.47 -3.73 26.87
C ASP A 282 24.74 -3.17 26.20
N TRP A 283 24.66 -2.98 24.88
CA TRP A 283 25.70 -2.31 24.11
C TRP A 283 25.57 -0.79 24.30
N SER A 284 26.53 -0.17 25.00
CA SER A 284 26.81 1.26 24.87
C SER A 284 28.05 1.45 23.98
N LYS A 285 28.02 2.48 23.13
CA LYS A 285 29.10 2.85 22.17
C LYS A 285 30.48 3.12 22.82
N HIS A 286 30.64 2.93 24.13
CA HIS A 286 31.81 3.37 24.90
C HIS A 286 32.61 2.21 25.50
N LYS A 287 32.25 0.94 25.25
CA LYS A 287 33.18 -0.16 25.49
C LYS A 287 34.19 -0.19 24.34
N ARG A 288 35.42 0.27 24.62
CA ARG A 288 36.62 -0.02 23.83
C ARG A 288 37.40 -1.14 24.52
N ASP A 289 37.99 -2.01 23.72
CA ASP A 289 38.88 -3.10 24.14
C ASP A 289 40.12 -2.57 24.89
#